data_AF-A0A6G1KQG4-F1
#
_entry.id   AF-A0A6G1KQG4-F1
#
_cell.length_a   1.000
_cell.length_b   1.000
_cell.length_c   1.000
_cell.angle_alpha   90.00
_cell.angle_beta   90.00
_cell.angle_gamma   90.00
#
_symmetry.space_group_name_H-M   'P 1'
#
loop_
_entity.id
_entity.type
_entity.pdbx_description
1 polymer ?
#
loop_
_entity_poly.entity_id
_entity_poly.type
_entity_poly.pdbx_seq_one_letter_code
_entity_poly.pdbx_strand_id
1 'polypeptide(L)'
;MYSQLELERGIHFYRSLLSQYFPFVILSDTCLDSRKFAKQRPFLSLVLAMLGCIQDRARQRALAVACRKYLAVHILQEGEKSLDLLQGLLLKIHWYQIQFELPNQRNTFLHLAMAMVVDLELNKSPLARNRLKNLVAATGVAIDEPPVALKDHDLDQKRAFLGCLYLSSVISKCATHMDGVRFSEHAERCLDHLEASQTASDQDAVLMLRLQQTVETFETARSLYPQAHRAKSLAFDVESSAFGQTSQTNVMEFLHRWEDELSSYWARVPGNDKTDLLRVQYEYARICLYEISIEESLFETPLDRFEILQKCLTAIKALHTVFMPVTQQPAILLNVPSHLFAQSSHSAFVAIQLCSVQCTDWSYKVVERELNLTYIFGQSVRNMDGMVAAYPPEQIPEFFLRLQPIGRSVQKWYATKLLAWEEGDTAMEAPNEYTTTEHDVDLNFLGQFLDLDDNMWLQKLLSPGESWEDDFAI
;
A
#
# COMPACT_ATOMS: atom_id res chain seq x y z
N MET A 1 -15.61 -26.76 8.88
CA MET A 1 -14.76 -26.04 9.86
C MET A 1 -13.33 -26.53 9.69
N TYR A 2 -12.31 -25.72 10.00
CA TYR A 2 -10.90 -26.11 9.93
C TYR A 2 -10.56 -27.19 10.97
N SER A 3 -9.47 -27.94 10.76
CA SER A 3 -8.95 -28.90 11.74
C SER A 3 -8.07 -28.19 12.77
N GLN A 4 -7.90 -28.78 13.95
CA GLN A 4 -7.02 -28.23 14.97
C GLN A 4 -5.57 -28.08 14.47
N LEU A 5 -5.09 -29.05 13.67
CA LEU A 5 -3.75 -29.02 13.10
C LEU A 5 -3.57 -27.85 12.12
N GLU A 6 -4.61 -27.53 11.32
CA GLU A 6 -4.59 -26.37 10.43
C GLU A 6 -4.43 -25.06 11.22
N LEU A 7 -5.13 -24.93 12.35
CA LEU A 7 -5.01 -23.76 13.23
C LEU A 7 -3.62 -23.67 13.88
N GLU A 8 -3.10 -24.78 14.42
CA GLU A 8 -1.77 -24.79 15.06
C GLU A 8 -0.66 -24.41 14.07
N ARG A 9 -0.72 -24.95 12.85
CA ARG A 9 0.19 -24.57 11.75
C ARG A 9 0.03 -23.09 11.40
N GLY A 10 -1.21 -22.61 11.27
CA GLY A 10 -1.51 -21.21 10.98
C GLY A 10 -0.97 -20.22 12.01
N ILE A 11 -1.15 -20.52 13.30
CA ILE A 11 -0.61 -19.72 14.40
C ILE A 11 0.93 -19.68 14.35
N HIS A 12 1.56 -20.85 14.18
CA HIS A 12 3.02 -20.93 14.10
C HIS A 12 3.56 -20.16 12.90
N PHE A 13 2.96 -20.35 11.73
CA PHE A 13 3.33 -19.68 10.50
C PHE A 13 3.18 -18.16 10.61
N TYR A 14 2.06 -17.69 11.18
CA TYR A 14 1.85 -16.27 11.38
C TYR A 14 2.91 -15.64 12.30
N ARG A 15 3.16 -16.25 13.47
CA ARG A 15 4.13 -15.73 14.45
C ARG A 15 5.58 -15.74 13.95
N SER A 16 5.93 -16.70 13.10
CA SER A 16 7.33 -16.89 12.66
C SER A 16 7.67 -16.08 11.42
N LEU A 17 6.72 -15.89 10.50
CA LEU A 17 7.01 -15.36 9.16
C LEU A 17 6.16 -14.16 8.75
N LEU A 18 4.89 -14.11 9.17
CA LEU A 18 3.95 -13.10 8.68
C LEU A 18 3.83 -11.86 9.57
N SER A 19 3.96 -12.01 10.89
CA SER A 19 3.69 -10.93 11.85
C SER A 19 4.57 -9.70 11.63
N GLN A 20 5.79 -9.87 11.13
CA GLN A 20 6.70 -8.77 10.79
C GLN A 20 6.16 -7.84 9.69
N TYR A 21 5.29 -8.35 8.81
CA TYR A 21 4.69 -7.56 7.73
C TYR A 21 3.44 -6.81 8.16
N PHE A 22 2.82 -7.21 9.28
CA PHE A 22 1.61 -6.60 9.79
C PHE A 22 1.57 -6.61 11.33
N PRO A 23 2.36 -5.75 12.01
CA PRO A 23 2.50 -5.73 13.46
C PRO A 23 1.29 -5.15 14.22
N PHE A 24 0.11 -5.11 13.59
CA PHE A 24 -1.14 -4.58 14.17
C PHE A 24 -2.06 -5.67 14.74
N VAL A 25 -1.72 -6.95 14.54
CA VAL A 25 -2.41 -8.09 15.15
C VAL A 25 -1.36 -9.00 15.77
N ILE A 26 -1.26 -8.98 17.09
CA ILE A 26 -0.30 -9.78 17.85
C ILE A 26 -1.02 -10.98 18.46
N LEU A 27 -0.44 -12.17 18.26
CA LEU A 27 -0.91 -13.38 18.92
C LEU A 27 -0.18 -13.55 20.25
N SER A 28 -0.87 -13.28 21.35
CA SER A 28 -0.34 -13.50 22.70
C SER A 28 -0.12 -14.99 22.98
N ASP A 29 0.65 -15.32 24.02
CA ASP A 29 0.92 -16.73 24.39
C ASP A 29 -0.34 -17.51 24.80
N THR A 30 -1.48 -16.84 24.97
CA THR A 30 -2.78 -17.52 25.11
C THR A 30 -3.18 -18.32 23.86
N CYS A 31 -2.56 -18.06 22.70
CA CYS A 31 -2.76 -18.85 21.49
C CYS A 31 -2.07 -20.24 21.53
N LEU A 32 -1.25 -20.53 22.55
CA LEU A 32 -0.59 -21.84 22.71
C LEU A 32 -1.59 -22.98 22.93
N ASP A 33 -2.74 -22.69 23.55
CA ASP A 33 -3.89 -23.61 23.56
C ASP A 33 -4.82 -23.29 22.39
N SER A 34 -4.57 -23.95 21.24
CA SER A 34 -5.31 -23.74 19.99
C SER A 34 -6.82 -23.97 20.14
N ARG A 35 -7.26 -24.88 21.03
CA ARG A 35 -8.68 -25.15 21.30
C ARG A 35 -9.33 -24.02 22.06
N LYS A 36 -8.68 -23.53 23.12
CA LYS A 36 -9.18 -22.39 23.89
C LYS A 36 -9.21 -21.13 23.03
N PHE A 37 -8.15 -20.91 22.25
CA PHE A 37 -8.06 -19.79 21.32
C PHE A 37 -9.19 -19.83 20.29
N ALA A 38 -9.45 -20.98 19.65
CA ALA A 38 -10.56 -21.15 18.71
C ALA A 38 -11.94 -20.81 19.29
N LYS A 39 -12.16 -21.08 20.57
CA LYS A 39 -13.42 -20.72 21.25
C LYS A 39 -13.52 -19.22 21.55
N GLN A 40 -12.40 -18.57 21.84
CA GLN A 40 -12.36 -17.15 22.22
C GLN A 40 -12.31 -16.22 21.01
N ARG A 41 -11.63 -16.65 19.94
CA ARG A 41 -11.38 -15.88 18.72
C ARG A 41 -11.69 -16.75 17.49
N PRO A 42 -12.95 -17.15 17.27
CA PRO A 42 -13.34 -18.11 16.23
C PRO A 42 -13.05 -17.62 14.81
N PHE A 43 -13.27 -16.33 14.52
CA PHE A 43 -13.04 -15.80 13.18
C PHE A 43 -11.55 -15.63 12.89
N LEU A 44 -10.79 -15.06 13.83
CA LEU A 44 -9.34 -14.95 13.69
C LEU A 44 -8.69 -16.33 13.54
N SER A 45 -9.17 -17.33 14.28
CA SER A 45 -8.71 -18.72 14.13
C SER A 45 -8.99 -19.29 12.75
N LEU A 46 -10.17 -19.04 12.19
CA LEU A 46 -10.49 -19.44 10.82
C LEU A 46 -9.56 -18.78 9.80
N VAL A 47 -9.26 -17.50 9.96
CA VAL A 47 -8.32 -16.76 9.10
C VAL A 47 -6.89 -17.28 9.26
N LEU A 48 -6.42 -17.54 10.47
CA LEU A 48 -5.09 -18.10 10.72
C LEU A 48 -4.95 -19.51 10.11
N ALA A 49 -5.96 -20.36 10.27
CA ALA A 49 -5.98 -21.68 9.63
C ALA A 49 -5.90 -21.55 8.09
N MET A 50 -6.61 -20.59 7.50
CA MET A 50 -6.51 -20.27 6.08
C MET A 50 -5.07 -19.85 5.70
N LEU A 51 -4.46 -18.93 6.43
CA LEU A 51 -3.08 -18.47 6.16
C LEU A 51 -2.05 -19.61 6.29
N GLY A 52 -2.26 -20.57 7.20
CA GLY A 52 -1.37 -21.72 7.39
C GLY A 52 -1.45 -22.80 6.31
N CYS A 53 -2.48 -22.80 5.46
CA CYS A 53 -2.67 -23.80 4.40
C CYS A 53 -1.89 -23.48 3.11
N ILE A 54 -0.63 -23.04 3.22
CA ILE A 54 0.18 -22.60 2.06
C ILE A 54 0.50 -23.72 1.04
N GLN A 55 0.51 -24.98 1.48
CA GLN A 55 0.81 -26.15 0.63
C GLN A 55 -0.44 -26.81 0.03
N ASP A 56 -1.63 -26.41 0.47
CA ASP A 56 -2.91 -26.96 0.01
C ASP A 56 -3.85 -25.80 -0.36
N ARG A 57 -3.72 -25.35 -1.61
CA ARG A 57 -4.49 -24.20 -2.12
C ARG A 57 -5.97 -24.48 -2.23
N ALA A 58 -6.36 -25.71 -2.58
CA ALA A 58 -7.76 -26.09 -2.63
C ALA A 58 -8.40 -25.93 -1.23
N ARG A 59 -7.68 -26.37 -0.19
CA ARG A 59 -8.10 -26.18 1.19
C ARG A 59 -8.07 -24.72 1.62
N GLN A 60 -7.02 -23.98 1.28
CA GLN A 60 -6.90 -22.56 1.57
C GLN A 60 -8.06 -21.75 0.96
N ARG A 61 -8.43 -22.04 -0.30
CA ARG A 61 -9.59 -21.45 -0.98
C ARG A 61 -10.90 -21.82 -0.29
N ALA A 62 -11.08 -23.09 0.08
CA ALA A 62 -12.27 -23.53 0.81
C ALA A 62 -12.42 -22.78 2.15
N LEU A 63 -11.32 -22.55 2.88
CA LEU A 63 -11.32 -21.75 4.10
C LEU A 63 -11.58 -20.27 3.81
N ALA A 64 -11.04 -19.71 2.72
CA ALA A 64 -11.33 -18.33 2.32
C ALA A 64 -12.82 -18.10 2.03
N VAL A 65 -13.49 -19.07 1.38
CA VAL A 65 -14.95 -19.08 1.16
C VAL A 65 -15.69 -19.22 2.49
N ALA A 66 -15.22 -20.09 3.39
CA ALA A 66 -15.79 -20.19 4.73
C ALA A 66 -15.70 -18.88 5.52
N CYS A 67 -14.59 -18.12 5.40
CA CYS A 67 -14.47 -16.80 6.01
C CYS A 67 -15.56 -15.84 5.49
N ARG A 68 -15.83 -15.83 4.17
CA ARG A 68 -16.87 -14.96 3.59
C ARG A 68 -18.26 -15.32 4.11
N LYS A 69 -18.56 -16.62 4.21
CA LYS A 69 -19.82 -17.11 4.81
C LYS A 69 -19.94 -16.72 6.28
N TYR A 70 -18.85 -16.87 7.04
CA TYR A 70 -18.80 -16.47 8.45
C TYR A 70 -19.11 -14.97 8.61
N LEU A 71 -18.44 -14.12 7.82
CA LEU A 71 -18.67 -12.67 7.85
C LEU A 71 -20.12 -12.31 7.48
N ALA A 72 -20.70 -12.97 6.47
CA ALA A 72 -22.08 -12.71 6.08
C ALA A 72 -23.08 -13.03 7.19
N VAL A 73 -22.89 -14.14 7.90
CA VAL A 73 -23.76 -14.51 9.03
C VAL A 73 -23.51 -13.59 10.22
N HIS A 74 -22.27 -13.52 10.71
CA HIS A 74 -21.98 -12.87 11.98
C HIS A 74 -22.07 -11.34 11.88
N ILE A 75 -21.54 -10.71 10.82
CA ILE A 75 -21.60 -9.25 10.69
C ILE A 75 -22.94 -8.79 10.11
N LEU A 76 -23.39 -9.36 8.99
CA LEU A 76 -24.53 -8.79 8.25
C LEU A 76 -25.88 -9.28 8.77
N GLN A 77 -26.00 -10.56 9.12
CA GLN A 77 -27.26 -11.14 9.58
C GLN A 77 -27.45 -10.96 11.10
N GLU A 78 -26.42 -11.24 11.89
CA GLU A 78 -26.49 -11.21 13.37
C GLU A 78 -26.08 -9.86 13.97
N GLY A 79 -25.39 -9.01 13.20
CA GLY A 79 -24.94 -7.70 13.67
C GLY A 79 -23.84 -7.77 14.75
N GLU A 80 -23.08 -8.87 14.79
CA GLU A 80 -22.00 -9.06 15.75
C GLU A 80 -20.89 -8.03 15.56
N LYS A 81 -20.40 -7.53 16.69
CA LYS A 81 -19.35 -6.53 16.76
C LYS A 81 -18.31 -7.01 17.76
N SER A 82 -17.13 -7.36 17.27
CA SER A 82 -16.07 -7.90 18.14
C SER A 82 -14.67 -7.60 17.61
N LEU A 83 -13.71 -7.55 18.53
CA LEU A 83 -12.30 -7.40 18.18
C LEU A 83 -11.79 -8.61 17.37
N ASP A 84 -12.34 -9.80 17.59
CA ASP A 84 -12.04 -11.02 16.81
C ASP A 84 -12.38 -10.83 15.33
N LEU A 85 -13.59 -10.32 15.04
CA LEU A 85 -14.03 -10.00 13.68
C LEU A 85 -13.13 -8.96 13.03
N LEU A 86 -12.80 -7.87 13.75
CA LEU A 86 -11.92 -6.82 13.24
C LEU A 86 -10.52 -7.38 12.92
N GLN A 87 -9.87 -8.05 13.86
CA GLN A 87 -8.52 -8.58 13.66
C GLN A 87 -8.46 -9.60 12.52
N GLY A 88 -9.46 -10.49 12.42
CA GLY A 88 -9.57 -11.42 11.31
C GLY A 88 -9.79 -10.72 9.97
N LEU A 89 -10.59 -9.64 9.93
CA LEU A 89 -10.78 -8.83 8.72
C LEU A 89 -9.48 -8.18 8.27
N LEU A 90 -8.72 -7.58 9.20
CA LEU A 90 -7.44 -6.93 8.89
C LEU A 90 -6.45 -7.92 8.27
N LEU A 91 -6.27 -9.11 8.86
CA LEU A 91 -5.41 -10.15 8.29
C LEU A 91 -5.90 -10.62 6.91
N LYS A 92 -7.21 -10.78 6.75
CA LYS A 92 -7.81 -11.19 5.48
C LYS A 92 -7.60 -10.14 4.38
N ILE A 93 -7.66 -8.85 4.71
CA ILE A 93 -7.41 -7.73 3.79
C ILE A 93 -5.91 -7.66 3.46
N HIS A 94 -5.03 -7.77 4.44
CA HIS A 94 -3.60 -7.60 4.24
C HIS A 94 -2.98 -8.68 3.33
N TRP A 95 -3.46 -9.94 3.44
CA TRP A 95 -3.09 -11.04 2.54
C TRP A 95 -4.15 -11.33 1.48
N TYR A 96 -4.73 -10.29 0.87
CA TYR A 96 -5.79 -10.45 -0.13
C TYR A 96 -5.32 -11.24 -1.37
N GLN A 97 -4.03 -11.22 -1.72
CA GLN A 97 -3.44 -12.00 -2.84
C GLN A 97 -3.80 -13.49 -2.82
N ILE A 98 -3.97 -14.06 -1.63
CA ILE A 98 -4.31 -15.48 -1.44
C ILE A 98 -5.72 -15.82 -1.96
N GLN A 99 -6.60 -14.82 -2.09
CA GLN A 99 -8.02 -14.97 -2.43
C GLN A 99 -8.44 -14.28 -3.73
N PHE A 100 -7.50 -13.92 -4.62
CA PHE A 100 -7.80 -13.26 -5.90
C PHE A 100 -8.66 -14.11 -6.85
N GLU A 101 -8.66 -15.42 -6.68
CA GLU A 101 -9.45 -16.39 -7.45
C GLU A 101 -10.95 -16.34 -7.14
N LEU A 102 -11.33 -15.55 -6.13
CA LEU A 102 -12.69 -15.29 -5.70
C LEU A 102 -13.10 -13.88 -6.13
N PRO A 103 -14.40 -13.58 -6.30
CA PRO A 103 -14.85 -12.25 -6.68
C PRO A 103 -14.23 -11.15 -5.81
N ASN A 104 -13.75 -10.08 -6.45
CA ASN A 104 -13.03 -9.01 -5.76
C ASN A 104 -13.97 -8.30 -4.78
N GLN A 105 -13.60 -8.30 -3.49
CA GLN A 105 -14.33 -7.71 -2.37
C GLN A 105 -13.35 -7.02 -1.39
N ARG A 106 -12.12 -6.70 -1.83
CA ARG A 106 -11.09 -6.08 -0.97
C ARG A 106 -11.62 -4.79 -0.31
N ASN A 107 -12.16 -3.89 -1.12
CA ASN A 107 -12.68 -2.60 -0.63
C ASN A 107 -13.92 -2.80 0.26
N THR A 108 -14.80 -3.74 -0.07
CA THR A 108 -15.92 -4.11 0.79
C THR A 108 -15.46 -4.58 2.17
N PHE A 109 -14.45 -5.46 2.24
CA PHE A 109 -13.91 -5.91 3.53
C PHE A 109 -13.24 -4.77 4.31
N LEU A 110 -12.54 -3.87 3.61
CA LEU A 110 -11.94 -2.69 4.24
C LEU A 110 -13.00 -1.77 4.85
N HIS A 111 -14.10 -1.50 4.15
CA HIS A 111 -15.21 -0.73 4.70
C HIS A 111 -15.89 -1.43 5.87
N LEU A 112 -16.03 -2.76 5.85
CA LEU A 112 -16.53 -3.50 7.01
C LEU A 112 -15.60 -3.37 8.22
N ALA A 113 -14.27 -3.37 8.00
CA ALA A 113 -13.31 -3.13 9.07
C ALA A 113 -13.40 -1.70 9.63
N MET A 114 -13.55 -0.68 8.77
CA MET A 114 -13.76 0.71 9.17
C MET A 114 -15.07 0.87 9.96
N ALA A 115 -16.16 0.25 9.49
CA ALA A 115 -17.44 0.24 10.20
C ALA A 115 -17.30 -0.43 11.58
N MET A 116 -16.59 -1.56 11.66
CA MET A 116 -16.32 -2.27 12.91
C MET A 116 -15.51 -1.41 13.91
N VAL A 117 -14.54 -0.62 13.44
CA VAL A 117 -13.80 0.34 14.27
C VAL A 117 -14.73 1.38 14.89
N VAL A 118 -15.67 1.92 14.10
CA VAL A 118 -16.65 2.91 14.56
C VAL A 118 -17.64 2.28 15.54
N ASP A 119 -18.14 1.09 15.23
CA ASP A 119 -19.09 0.33 16.02
C ASP A 119 -18.54 -0.09 17.39
N LEU A 120 -17.26 -0.44 17.45
CA LEU A 120 -16.52 -0.72 18.68
C LEU A 120 -16.02 0.56 19.39
N GLU A 121 -16.28 1.73 18.80
CA GLU A 121 -15.85 3.05 19.25
C GLU A 121 -14.34 3.21 19.43
N LEU A 122 -13.53 2.41 18.72
CA LEU A 122 -12.07 2.41 18.87
C LEU A 122 -11.42 3.69 18.36
N ASN A 123 -12.14 4.46 17.54
CA ASN A 123 -11.71 5.76 17.04
C ASN A 123 -12.02 6.92 18.02
N LYS A 124 -12.59 6.64 19.21
CA LYS A 124 -12.99 7.65 20.18
C LYS A 124 -12.18 7.56 21.48
N SER A 125 -11.72 8.71 21.96
CA SER A 125 -11.09 8.80 23.29
C SER A 125 -12.10 8.45 24.40
N PRO A 126 -11.61 7.98 25.58
CA PRO A 126 -12.48 7.72 26.73
C PRO A 126 -13.36 8.91 27.11
N LEU A 127 -12.83 10.14 26.98
CA LEU A 127 -13.56 11.38 27.23
C LEU A 127 -14.71 11.59 26.22
N ALA A 128 -14.46 11.35 24.93
CA ALA A 128 -15.49 11.47 23.89
C ALA A 128 -16.61 10.42 24.09
N ARG A 129 -16.25 9.19 24.45
CA ARG A 129 -17.22 8.13 24.80
C ARG A 129 -18.05 8.50 26.03
N ASN A 130 -17.42 9.05 27.08
CA ASN A 130 -18.12 9.54 28.27
C ASN A 130 -19.11 10.68 27.93
N ARG A 131 -18.71 11.65 27.09
CA ARG A 131 -19.61 12.73 26.65
C ARG A 131 -20.83 12.19 25.91
N LEU A 132 -20.64 11.25 24.98
CA LEU A 132 -21.74 10.63 24.24
C LEU A 132 -22.71 9.90 25.17
N LYS A 133 -22.19 9.10 26.12
CA LYS A 133 -23.01 8.42 27.13
C LYS A 133 -23.83 9.41 27.97
N ASN A 134 -23.22 10.49 28.43
CA ASN A 134 -23.89 11.51 29.23
C ASN A 134 -24.99 12.23 28.45
N LEU A 135 -24.79 12.51 27.17
CA LEU A 135 -25.81 13.10 26.30
C LEU A 135 -26.99 12.15 26.08
N VAL A 136 -26.74 10.86 25.88
CA VAL A 136 -27.80 9.85 25.75
C VAL A 136 -28.58 9.70 27.07
N ALA A 137 -27.90 9.68 28.22
CA ALA A 137 -28.55 9.64 29.53
C ALA A 137 -29.45 10.88 29.77
N ALA A 138 -29.04 12.06 29.27
CA ALA A 138 -29.84 13.28 29.34
C ALA A 138 -31.12 13.25 28.49
N THR A 139 -31.24 12.31 27.53
CA THR A 139 -32.48 12.11 26.73
C THR A 139 -33.54 11.23 27.42
N GLY A 140 -33.33 10.86 28.69
CA GLY A 140 -34.34 10.18 29.52
C GLY A 140 -34.21 8.66 29.57
N VAL A 141 -33.19 8.07 28.94
CA VAL A 141 -32.82 6.67 29.12
C VAL A 141 -31.86 6.59 30.31
N ALA A 142 -32.40 6.58 31.52
CA ALA A 142 -31.60 6.42 32.73
C ALA A 142 -30.95 5.04 32.75
N ILE A 143 -29.62 4.99 32.70
CA ILE A 143 -28.84 3.80 33.06
C ILE A 143 -28.41 4.01 34.51
N ASP A 144 -28.99 3.22 35.41
CA ASP A 144 -28.79 3.24 36.88
C ASP A 144 -27.39 2.70 37.30
N GLU A 145 -26.35 2.95 36.51
CA GLU A 145 -24.99 2.55 36.84
C GLU A 145 -24.16 3.76 37.32
N PRO A 146 -23.41 3.63 38.43
CA PRO A 146 -22.50 4.68 38.87
C PRO A 146 -21.50 5.03 37.75
N PRO A 147 -20.98 6.27 37.68
CA PRO A 147 -20.03 6.66 36.64
C PRO A 147 -18.71 5.90 36.83
N VAL A 148 -18.64 4.69 36.31
CA VAL A 148 -17.40 3.96 36.14
C VAL A 148 -16.63 4.71 35.08
N ALA A 149 -15.48 5.29 35.45
CA ALA A 149 -14.57 5.89 34.49
C ALA A 149 -14.36 4.89 33.35
N LEU A 150 -14.80 5.23 32.15
CA LEU A 150 -14.69 4.33 31.00
C LEU A 150 -13.24 3.88 30.89
N LYS A 151 -13.03 2.56 31.02
CA LYS A 151 -11.72 1.96 30.84
C LYS A 151 -11.22 2.33 29.44
N ASP A 152 -9.98 2.81 29.38
CA ASP A 152 -9.33 3.07 28.11
C ASP A 152 -9.18 1.76 27.31
N HIS A 153 -9.03 1.90 25.99
CA HIS A 153 -8.83 0.75 25.13
C HIS A 153 -7.53 0.02 25.49
N ASP A 154 -7.55 -1.31 25.47
CA ASP A 154 -6.34 -2.08 25.64
C ASP A 154 -5.41 -1.98 24.42
N LEU A 155 -4.20 -2.52 24.52
CA LEU A 155 -3.22 -2.44 23.43
C LEU A 155 -3.67 -3.22 22.19
N ASP A 156 -4.39 -4.33 22.33
CA ASP A 156 -4.89 -5.09 21.17
C ASP A 156 -5.93 -4.30 20.38
N GLN A 157 -6.81 -3.59 21.09
CA GLN A 157 -7.80 -2.68 20.50
C GLN A 157 -7.12 -1.51 19.78
N LYS A 158 -6.12 -0.88 20.41
CA LYS A 158 -5.35 0.22 19.81
C LYS A 158 -4.60 -0.23 18.56
N ARG A 159 -3.92 -1.38 18.61
CA ARG A 159 -3.25 -1.96 17.44
C ARG A 159 -4.24 -2.25 16.31
N ALA A 160 -5.39 -2.85 16.60
CA ALA A 160 -6.39 -3.15 15.56
C ALA A 160 -6.96 -1.87 14.92
N PHE A 161 -7.20 -0.82 15.72
CA PHE A 161 -7.60 0.48 15.21
C PHE A 161 -6.53 1.09 14.29
N LEU A 162 -5.28 1.13 14.75
CA LEU A 162 -4.15 1.67 13.98
C LEU A 162 -3.82 0.83 12.74
N GLY A 163 -4.04 -0.48 12.79
CA GLY A 163 -3.92 -1.37 11.63
C GLY A 163 -5.00 -1.16 10.59
N CYS A 164 -6.23 -0.87 11.03
CA CYS A 164 -7.31 -0.46 10.13
C CYS A 164 -6.98 0.87 9.46
N LEU A 165 -6.46 1.84 10.23
CA LEU A 165 -6.00 3.13 9.73
C LEU A 165 -4.88 2.95 8.70
N TYR A 166 -3.86 2.15 9.03
CA TYR A 166 -2.75 1.81 8.14
C TYR A 166 -3.23 1.20 6.82
N LEU A 167 -4.06 0.15 6.88
CA LEU A 167 -4.60 -0.49 5.67
C LEU A 167 -5.47 0.45 4.87
N SER A 168 -6.28 1.30 5.53
CA SER A 168 -7.07 2.30 4.82
C SER A 168 -6.17 3.29 4.08
N SER A 169 -5.07 3.74 4.68
CA SER A 169 -4.14 4.66 4.02
C SER A 169 -3.38 4.00 2.86
N VAL A 170 -2.84 2.80 3.07
CA VAL A 170 -2.08 2.06 2.04
C VAL A 170 -2.98 1.65 0.87
N ILE A 171 -4.25 1.34 1.11
CA ILE A 171 -5.21 0.91 0.09
C ILE A 171 -6.02 2.09 -0.50
N SER A 172 -6.23 3.20 0.21
CA SER A 172 -6.88 4.40 -0.36
C SER A 172 -6.00 5.10 -1.39
N LYS A 173 -4.67 5.00 -1.28
CA LYS A 173 -3.75 5.37 -2.38
C LYS A 173 -3.98 4.60 -3.66
N CYS A 174 -4.63 3.47 -3.50
CA CYS A 174 -4.95 2.52 -4.53
C CYS A 174 -6.43 2.74 -4.99
N ALA A 175 -7.37 3.10 -4.12
CA ALA A 175 -8.78 3.24 -4.49
C ALA A 175 -9.22 4.70 -4.73
N THR A 176 -9.76 5.00 -5.92
CA THR A 176 -10.49 6.25 -6.21
C THR A 176 -11.55 6.55 -5.13
N HIS A 177 -11.51 7.76 -4.59
CA HIS A 177 -12.59 8.36 -3.79
C HIS A 177 -13.00 7.64 -2.50
N MET A 178 -12.05 7.39 -1.60
CA MET A 178 -12.37 7.04 -0.22
C MET A 178 -11.61 7.94 0.75
N ASP A 179 -12.32 8.87 1.41
CA ASP A 179 -11.79 9.55 2.61
C ASP A 179 -11.43 8.47 3.63
N GLY A 180 -10.12 8.24 3.83
CA GLY A 180 -9.62 7.33 4.86
C GLY A 180 -10.12 7.76 6.24
N VAL A 181 -10.00 6.87 7.23
CA VAL A 181 -10.11 7.32 8.62
C VAL A 181 -8.99 8.32 8.82
N ARG A 182 -9.27 9.61 9.01
CA ARG A 182 -8.18 10.60 9.13
C ARG A 182 -7.39 10.35 10.41
N PHE A 183 -6.07 10.62 10.35
CA PHE A 183 -5.21 10.66 11.53
C PHE A 183 -5.77 11.66 12.55
N SER A 184 -6.46 11.14 13.55
CA SER A 184 -7.12 11.95 14.58
C SER A 184 -6.20 12.12 15.79
N GLU A 185 -6.46 13.12 16.62
CA GLU A 185 -5.78 13.29 17.92
C GLU A 185 -5.88 12.02 18.80
N HIS A 186 -6.93 11.22 18.63
CA HIS A 186 -7.01 9.93 19.32
C HIS A 186 -6.05 8.88 18.75
N ALA A 187 -5.84 8.85 17.43
CA ALA A 187 -4.86 7.96 16.79
C ALA A 187 -3.45 8.28 17.27
N GLU A 188 -3.09 9.57 17.38
CA GLU A 188 -1.80 9.99 17.95
C GLU A 188 -1.61 9.47 19.39
N ARG A 189 -2.61 9.64 20.25
CA ARG A 189 -2.54 9.08 21.61
C ARG A 189 -2.45 7.55 21.63
N CYS A 190 -3.03 6.87 20.64
CA CYS A 190 -2.88 5.42 20.52
C CYS A 190 -1.44 5.06 20.12
N LEU A 191 -0.82 5.82 19.22
CA LEU A 191 0.59 5.68 18.87
C LEU A 191 1.49 5.92 20.07
N ASP A 192 1.25 6.96 20.87
CA ASP A 192 2.03 7.23 22.09
C ASP A 192 1.98 6.05 23.07
N HIS A 193 0.82 5.40 23.20
CA HIS A 193 0.69 4.20 24.04
C HIS A 193 1.44 2.98 23.48
N LEU A 194 1.51 2.83 22.15
CA LEU A 194 2.30 1.78 21.51
C LEU A 194 3.80 2.07 21.61
N GLU A 195 4.21 3.32 21.44
CA GLU A 195 5.61 3.76 21.58
C GLU A 195 6.11 3.58 23.02
N ALA A 196 5.25 3.77 24.02
CA ALA A 196 5.55 3.49 25.42
C ALA A 196 5.50 1.99 25.80
N SER A 197 5.04 1.11 24.90
CA SER A 197 4.93 -0.33 25.14
C SER A 197 6.30 -1.01 25.11
N GLN A 198 6.48 -2.02 25.97
CA GLN A 198 7.68 -2.87 25.97
C GLN A 198 7.68 -3.93 24.86
N THR A 199 6.63 -3.97 24.03
CA THR A 199 6.48 -4.96 22.96
C THR A 199 7.25 -4.49 21.73
N ALA A 200 8.27 -5.24 21.29
CA ALA A 200 9.10 -4.84 20.14
C ALA A 200 8.29 -4.57 18.86
N SER A 201 7.32 -5.41 18.54
CA SER A 201 6.46 -5.21 17.36
C SER A 201 5.57 -3.97 17.43
N ASP A 202 5.30 -3.42 18.62
CA ASP A 202 4.58 -2.14 18.71
C ASP A 202 5.43 -1.00 18.16
N GLN A 203 6.76 -1.07 18.34
CA GLN A 203 7.69 -0.11 17.77
C GLN A 203 7.67 -0.21 16.24
N ASP A 204 7.70 -1.43 15.68
CA ASP A 204 7.55 -1.63 14.23
C ASP A 204 6.25 -1.01 13.69
N ALA A 205 5.13 -1.23 14.40
CA ALA A 205 3.82 -0.65 14.03
C ALA A 205 3.82 0.88 14.06
N VAL A 206 4.40 1.48 15.12
CA VAL A 206 4.56 2.95 15.23
C VAL A 206 5.40 3.46 14.07
N LEU A 207 6.49 2.76 13.74
CA LEU A 207 7.40 3.19 12.71
C LEU A 207 6.73 3.18 11.33
N MET A 208 6.11 2.06 10.97
CA MET A 208 5.38 1.90 9.71
C MET A 208 4.25 2.93 9.57
N LEU A 209 3.49 3.17 10.64
CA LEU A 209 2.34 4.07 10.57
C LEU A 209 2.77 5.54 10.46
N ARG A 210 3.81 5.97 11.19
CA ARG A 210 4.32 7.35 11.09
C ARG A 210 4.84 7.66 9.68
N LEU A 211 5.57 6.73 9.05
CA LEU A 211 5.96 6.90 7.64
C LEU A 211 4.74 7.07 6.73
N GLN A 212 3.77 6.17 6.85
CA GLN A 212 2.56 6.22 6.02
C GLN A 212 1.76 7.52 6.23
N GLN A 213 1.70 8.01 7.47
CA GLN A 213 1.06 9.27 7.83
C GLN A 213 1.74 10.47 7.17
N THR A 214 3.08 10.55 7.22
CA THR A 214 3.82 11.62 6.55
C THR A 214 3.50 11.63 5.06
N VAL A 215 3.44 10.45 4.44
CA VAL A 215 3.12 10.35 3.01
C VAL A 215 1.71 10.83 2.69
N GLU A 216 0.69 10.35 3.41
CA GLU A 216 -0.69 10.80 3.20
C GLU A 216 -0.84 12.32 3.43
N THR A 217 -0.12 12.87 4.40
CA THR A 217 -0.18 14.30 4.72
C THR A 217 0.40 15.15 3.59
N PHE A 218 1.57 14.79 3.06
CA PHE A 218 2.16 15.56 1.97
C PHE A 218 1.44 15.33 0.64
N GLU A 219 0.85 14.17 0.39
CA GLU A 219 0.04 13.91 -0.82
C GLU A 219 -1.25 14.73 -0.78
N THR A 220 -1.90 14.79 0.39
CA THR A 220 -3.06 15.67 0.59
C THR A 220 -2.67 17.12 0.35
N ALA A 221 -1.55 17.58 0.92
CA ALA A 221 -1.04 18.92 0.68
C ALA A 221 -0.71 19.15 -0.81
N ARG A 222 -0.14 18.16 -1.50
CA ARG A 222 0.17 18.22 -2.94
C ARG A 222 -1.08 18.35 -3.80
N SER A 223 -2.16 17.63 -3.48
CA SER A 223 -3.40 17.66 -4.27
C SER A 223 -4.04 19.06 -4.36
N LEU A 224 -3.70 19.95 -3.43
CA LEU A 224 -4.12 21.35 -3.42
C LEU A 224 -3.31 22.25 -4.37
N TYR A 225 -2.14 21.82 -4.85
CA TYR A 225 -1.28 22.61 -5.76
C TYR A 225 -1.90 22.80 -7.16
N PRO A 226 -2.33 21.75 -7.90
CA PRO A 226 -2.89 21.92 -9.24
C PRO A 226 -4.21 22.70 -9.24
N GLN A 227 -5.00 22.62 -8.16
CA GLN A 227 -6.26 23.36 -8.02
C GLN A 227 -6.00 24.87 -7.92
N ALA A 228 -4.94 25.28 -7.22
CA ALA A 228 -4.51 26.67 -7.14
C ALA A 228 -3.90 27.18 -8.46
N HIS A 229 -3.14 26.34 -9.18
CA HIS A 229 -2.56 26.70 -10.48
C HIS A 229 -3.61 26.85 -11.59
N ARG A 230 -4.61 25.94 -11.68
CA ARG A 230 -5.70 26.04 -12.67
C ARG A 230 -6.63 27.23 -12.43
N ALA A 231 -6.93 27.56 -11.17
CA ALA A 231 -7.72 28.74 -10.84
C ALA A 231 -7.05 30.03 -11.34
N LYS A 232 -5.71 30.07 -11.36
CA LYS A 232 -4.92 31.20 -11.87
C LYS A 232 -4.94 31.31 -13.41
N SER A 233 -5.05 30.19 -14.12
CA SER A 233 -5.18 30.17 -15.58
C SER A 233 -6.55 30.64 -16.08
N LEU A 234 -7.58 30.58 -15.22
CA LEU A 234 -8.96 31.02 -15.53
C LEU A 234 -9.29 32.39 -14.93
N ALA A 235 -8.58 32.84 -13.89
CA ALA A 235 -8.79 34.14 -13.26
C ALA A 235 -7.99 35.23 -13.96
N PHE A 236 -8.43 35.60 -15.16
CA PHE A 236 -8.36 37.01 -15.57
C PHE A 236 -9.49 37.71 -14.80
N ASP A 237 -9.11 38.59 -13.87
CA ASP A 237 -9.97 39.46 -13.05
C ASP A 237 -11.04 38.77 -12.17
N VAL A 238 -10.78 38.66 -10.86
CA VAL A 238 -11.67 39.08 -9.76
C VAL A 238 -10.98 38.73 -8.43
N GLU A 239 -10.65 39.77 -7.66
CA GLU A 239 -10.25 39.66 -6.26
C GLU A 239 -11.39 39.03 -5.45
N SER A 240 -11.23 37.77 -5.03
CA SER A 240 -12.07 37.16 -4.00
C SER A 240 -11.21 36.73 -2.81
N SER A 241 -11.03 37.67 -1.89
CA SER A 241 -10.51 37.44 -0.56
C SER A 241 -11.62 36.89 0.34
N ALA A 242 -11.73 35.57 0.52
CA ALA A 242 -12.64 35.02 1.54
C ALA A 242 -12.38 33.56 2.00
N PHE A 243 -11.22 32.95 1.71
CA PHE A 243 -10.80 31.72 2.40
C PHE A 243 -9.29 31.79 2.66
N GLY A 244 -8.86 31.28 3.81
CA GLY A 244 -7.63 31.66 4.52
C GLY A 244 -6.34 31.70 3.68
N GLN A 245 -5.44 32.59 4.11
CA GLN A 245 -4.05 32.71 3.65
C GLN A 245 -3.34 31.34 3.65
N THR A 246 -3.34 30.63 2.52
CA THR A 246 -2.25 29.72 2.18
C THR A 246 -1.20 30.56 1.50
N SER A 247 -0.19 31.00 2.26
CA SER A 247 1.07 31.46 1.68
C SER A 247 1.50 30.42 0.65
N GLN A 248 1.66 30.86 -0.60
CA GLN A 248 2.12 30.04 -1.71
C GLN A 248 3.51 29.48 -1.36
N THR A 249 3.57 28.26 -0.85
CA THR A 249 4.84 27.57 -0.60
C THR A 249 5.40 27.15 -1.94
N ASN A 250 6.52 27.75 -2.35
CA ASN A 250 7.29 27.34 -3.53
C ASN A 250 7.50 25.81 -3.49
N VAL A 251 7.42 25.12 -4.65
CA VAL A 251 7.53 23.64 -4.70
C VAL A 251 8.80 23.13 -4.01
N MET A 252 9.89 23.89 -4.08
CA MET A 252 11.15 23.57 -3.42
C MET A 252 11.06 23.71 -1.91
N GLU A 253 10.40 24.76 -1.39
CA GLU A 253 10.16 24.90 0.05
C GLU A 253 9.28 23.75 0.59
N PHE A 254 8.28 23.32 -0.18
CA PHE A 254 7.47 22.13 0.13
C PHE A 254 8.33 20.86 0.16
N LEU A 255 9.15 20.65 -0.86
CA LEU A 255 10.01 19.48 -0.97
C LEU A 255 11.03 19.44 0.17
N HIS A 256 11.72 20.54 0.46
CA HIS A 256 12.69 20.64 1.55
C HIS A 256 12.03 20.37 2.91
N ARG A 257 10.85 20.94 3.17
CA ARG A 257 10.12 20.70 4.42
C ARG A 257 9.85 19.21 4.65
N TRP A 258 9.32 18.52 3.65
CA TRP A 258 8.95 17.11 3.77
C TRP A 258 10.17 16.17 3.70
N GLU A 259 11.20 16.56 2.95
CA GLU A 259 12.50 15.88 2.93
C GLU A 259 13.17 15.93 4.31
N ASP A 260 13.16 17.09 4.96
CA ASP A 260 13.69 17.28 6.32
C ASP A 260 12.88 16.46 7.33
N GLU A 261 11.55 16.44 7.22
CA GLU A 261 10.69 15.64 8.10
C GLU A 261 10.98 14.15 7.97
N LEU A 262 10.99 13.61 6.74
CA LEU A 262 11.31 12.21 6.46
C LEU A 262 12.73 11.84 6.91
N SER A 263 13.71 12.70 6.62
CA SER A 263 15.12 12.43 6.95
C SER A 263 15.38 12.51 8.46
N SER A 264 14.79 13.50 9.14
CA SER A 264 14.84 13.65 10.60
C SER A 264 14.19 12.45 11.30
N TYR A 265 13.05 12.01 10.79
CA TYR A 265 12.38 10.81 11.26
C TYR A 265 13.26 9.56 11.06
N TRP A 266 13.78 9.33 9.85
CA TRP A 266 14.62 8.18 9.53
C TRP A 266 15.95 8.15 10.30
N ALA A 267 16.51 9.32 10.63
CA ALA A 267 17.72 9.44 11.42
C ALA A 267 17.53 9.02 12.88
N ARG A 268 16.31 9.15 13.43
CA ARG A 268 15.97 8.74 14.80
C ARG A 268 15.78 7.24 14.95
N VAL A 269 15.43 6.55 13.86
CA VAL A 269 15.24 5.09 13.89
C VAL A 269 16.58 4.40 14.12
N PRO A 270 16.75 3.59 15.19
CA PRO A 270 17.98 2.84 15.43
C PRO A 270 18.29 1.89 14.27
N GLY A 271 19.58 1.67 14.00
CA GLY A 271 20.01 0.85 12.86
C GLY A 271 19.46 -0.60 12.88
N ASN A 272 19.26 -1.17 14.07
CA ASN A 272 18.69 -2.51 14.24
C ASN A 272 17.20 -2.58 13.92
N ASP A 273 16.48 -1.45 14.01
CA ASP A 273 15.03 -1.36 13.79
C ASP A 273 14.72 -1.00 12.33
N LYS A 274 15.74 -0.67 11.52
CA LYS A 274 15.63 -0.43 10.08
C LYS A 274 15.54 -1.76 9.30
N THR A 275 14.46 -2.50 9.54
CA THR A 275 14.13 -3.73 8.83
C THR A 275 14.04 -3.49 7.32
N ASP A 276 14.17 -4.55 6.52
CA ASP A 276 14.04 -4.45 5.06
C ASP A 276 12.66 -3.90 4.66
N LEU A 277 11.60 -4.31 5.37
CA LEU A 277 10.25 -3.78 5.17
C LEU A 277 10.20 -2.26 5.39
N LEU A 278 10.74 -1.79 6.52
CA LEU A 278 10.71 -0.37 6.85
C LEU A 278 11.56 0.44 5.86
N ARG A 279 12.69 -0.11 5.38
CA ARG A 279 13.50 0.48 4.32
C ARG A 279 12.73 0.61 3.02
N VAL A 280 12.03 -0.45 2.58
CA VAL A 280 11.17 -0.37 1.37
C VAL A 280 10.13 0.74 1.52
N GLN A 281 9.46 0.83 2.67
CA GLN A 281 8.45 1.87 2.92
C GLN A 281 9.04 3.28 2.98
N TYR A 282 10.22 3.45 3.57
CA TYR A 282 10.92 4.73 3.61
C TYR A 282 11.34 5.19 2.21
N GLU A 283 11.95 4.31 1.42
CA GLU A 283 12.32 4.66 0.05
C GLU A 283 11.07 4.88 -0.82
N TYR A 284 10.00 4.14 -0.60
CA TYR A 284 8.72 4.39 -1.26
C TYR A 284 8.14 5.77 -0.92
N ALA A 285 8.20 6.18 0.36
CA ALA A 285 7.79 7.52 0.78
C ALA A 285 8.58 8.62 0.06
N ARG A 286 9.89 8.42 -0.13
CA ARG A 286 10.74 9.34 -0.90
C ARG A 286 10.36 9.39 -2.38
N ILE A 287 10.05 8.24 -2.99
CA ILE A 287 9.56 8.19 -4.38
C ILE A 287 8.27 8.97 -4.49
N CYS A 288 7.28 8.71 -3.62
CA CYS A 288 6.04 9.47 -3.58
C CYS A 288 6.32 10.96 -3.43
N LEU A 289 7.28 11.40 -2.61
CA LEU A 289 7.61 12.82 -2.45
C LEU A 289 8.17 13.44 -3.74
N TYR A 290 9.10 12.76 -4.40
CA TYR A 290 9.84 13.32 -5.54
C TYR A 290 9.19 13.06 -6.91
N GLU A 291 8.17 12.20 -7.02
CA GLU A 291 7.46 11.92 -8.28
C GLU A 291 6.82 13.18 -8.88
N ILE A 292 6.59 14.22 -8.06
CA ILE A 292 6.16 15.55 -8.51
C ILE A 292 7.10 16.16 -9.56
N SER A 293 8.36 15.73 -9.63
CA SER A 293 9.33 16.15 -10.66
C SER A 293 8.94 15.79 -12.09
N ILE A 294 8.01 14.85 -12.26
CA ILE A 294 7.44 14.53 -13.59
C ILE A 294 6.71 15.75 -14.15
N GLU A 295 6.03 16.53 -13.31
CA GLU A 295 5.21 17.68 -13.70
C GLU A 295 6.08 18.95 -13.87
N GLU A 296 6.35 19.35 -15.11
CA GLU A 296 7.20 20.51 -15.43
C GLU A 296 6.65 21.82 -14.87
N SER A 297 5.34 22.02 -14.99
CA SER A 297 4.63 23.27 -14.70
C SER A 297 4.74 23.76 -13.25
N LEU A 298 5.21 22.89 -12.35
CA LEU A 298 5.37 23.18 -10.93
C LEU A 298 6.73 23.79 -10.57
N PHE A 299 7.71 23.74 -11.46
CA PHE A 299 9.08 24.20 -11.21
C PHE A 299 9.36 25.54 -11.88
N GLU A 300 9.96 26.47 -11.12
CA GLU A 300 10.36 27.78 -11.65
C GLU A 300 11.62 27.70 -12.52
N THR A 301 12.55 26.81 -12.17
CA THR A 301 13.81 26.64 -12.91
C THR A 301 14.03 25.19 -13.32
N PRO A 302 14.62 24.93 -14.51
CA PRO A 302 14.99 23.58 -14.93
C PRO A 302 16.02 22.92 -14.01
N LEU A 303 16.88 23.72 -13.37
CA LEU A 303 17.91 23.23 -12.46
C LEU A 303 17.31 22.63 -11.18
N ASP A 304 16.30 23.29 -10.61
CA ASP A 304 15.59 22.78 -9.44
C ASP A 304 14.89 21.45 -9.78
N ARG A 305 14.19 21.40 -10.92
CA ARG A 305 13.54 20.17 -11.39
C ARG A 305 14.56 19.04 -11.57
N PHE A 306 15.72 19.33 -12.16
CA PHE A 306 16.81 18.37 -12.35
C PHE A 306 17.30 17.76 -11.03
N GLU A 307 17.49 18.58 -9.99
CA GLU A 307 17.87 18.08 -8.65
C GLU A 307 16.84 17.06 -8.12
N ILE A 308 15.55 17.38 -8.26
CA ILE A 308 14.47 16.51 -7.76
C ILE A 308 14.34 15.23 -8.59
N LEU A 309 14.54 15.29 -9.91
CA LEU A 309 14.62 14.11 -10.77
C LEU A 309 15.74 13.16 -10.30
N GLN A 310 16.91 13.69 -9.95
CA GLN A 310 18.03 12.88 -9.41
C GLN A 310 17.70 12.26 -8.04
N LYS A 311 17.02 13.01 -7.16
CA LYS A 311 16.56 12.48 -5.87
C LYS A 311 15.53 11.36 -6.05
N CYS A 312 14.59 11.52 -6.98
CA CYS A 312 13.62 10.48 -7.35
C CYS A 312 14.32 9.21 -7.84
N LEU A 313 15.26 9.36 -8.78
CA LEU A 313 16.06 8.27 -9.33
C LEU A 313 16.83 7.51 -8.24
N THR A 314 17.43 8.24 -7.30
CA THR A 314 18.16 7.68 -6.16
C THR A 314 17.25 6.87 -5.24
N ALA A 315 16.04 7.37 -4.96
CA ALA A 315 15.06 6.67 -4.12
C ALA A 315 14.56 5.37 -4.79
N ILE A 316 14.29 5.41 -6.10
CA ILE A 316 13.91 4.22 -6.89
C ILE A 316 15.00 3.15 -6.82
N LYS A 317 16.27 3.55 -7.02
CA LYS A 317 17.43 2.66 -6.94
C LYS A 317 17.55 2.01 -5.56
N ALA A 318 17.39 2.80 -4.49
CA ALA A 318 17.47 2.33 -3.12
C ALA A 318 16.35 1.34 -2.79
N LEU A 319 15.10 1.63 -3.20
CA LEU A 319 13.97 0.71 -3.03
C LEU A 319 14.24 -0.65 -3.69
N HIS A 320 14.63 -0.66 -4.97
CA HIS A 320 14.88 -1.91 -5.68
C HIS A 320 16.09 -2.67 -5.13
N THR A 321 17.11 -1.97 -4.61
CA THR A 321 18.26 -2.61 -3.95
C THR A 321 17.84 -3.43 -2.72
N VAL A 322 16.83 -2.97 -1.97
CA VAL A 322 16.30 -3.70 -0.80
C VAL A 322 15.28 -4.75 -1.21
N PHE A 323 14.37 -4.43 -2.13
CA PHE A 323 13.25 -5.31 -2.47
C PHE A 323 13.66 -6.50 -3.35
N MET A 324 14.63 -6.33 -4.26
CA MET A 324 15.03 -7.41 -5.18
C MET A 324 15.54 -8.68 -4.47
N PRO A 325 16.44 -8.60 -3.47
CA PRO A 325 16.86 -9.78 -2.70
C PRO A 325 15.69 -10.53 -2.02
N VAL A 326 14.70 -9.80 -1.50
CA VAL A 326 13.51 -10.40 -0.86
C VAL A 326 12.74 -11.26 -1.87
N THR A 327 12.64 -10.79 -3.12
CA THR A 327 11.93 -11.51 -4.18
C THR A 327 12.69 -12.71 -4.77
N GLN A 328 13.97 -12.88 -4.46
CA GLN A 328 14.77 -14.01 -4.98
C GLN A 328 14.48 -15.33 -4.27
N GLN A 329 13.90 -15.29 -3.07
CA GLN A 329 13.58 -16.49 -2.30
C GLN A 329 12.12 -16.91 -2.56
N PRO A 330 11.86 -18.03 -3.28
CA PRO A 330 10.49 -18.40 -3.68
C PRO A 330 9.51 -18.53 -2.51
N ALA A 331 9.98 -19.08 -1.38
CA ALA A 331 9.16 -19.25 -0.19
C ALA A 331 8.78 -17.93 0.48
N ILE A 332 9.66 -16.91 0.43
CA ILE A 332 9.38 -15.58 0.98
C ILE A 332 8.46 -14.82 0.03
N LEU A 333 8.71 -14.89 -1.28
CA LEU A 333 7.95 -14.19 -2.31
C LEU A 333 6.43 -14.39 -2.18
N LEU A 334 6.00 -15.63 -1.90
CA LEU A 334 4.58 -15.97 -1.73
C LEU A 334 3.94 -15.36 -0.47
N ASN A 335 4.75 -14.99 0.53
CA ASN A 335 4.30 -14.47 1.82
C ASN A 335 4.28 -12.94 1.87
N VAL A 336 5.04 -12.29 0.98
CA VAL A 336 5.09 -10.84 0.83
C VAL A 336 3.67 -10.32 0.54
N PRO A 337 3.14 -9.38 1.34
CA PRO A 337 1.85 -8.75 1.10
C PRO A 337 1.76 -8.07 -0.27
N SER A 338 0.58 -8.11 -0.90
CA SER A 338 0.39 -7.56 -2.26
C SER A 338 0.74 -6.08 -2.40
N HIS A 339 0.55 -5.29 -1.34
CA HIS A 339 0.82 -3.84 -1.38
C HIS A 339 2.31 -3.52 -1.54
N LEU A 340 3.24 -4.38 -1.08
CA LEU A 340 4.68 -4.17 -1.31
C LEU A 340 5.05 -4.40 -2.78
N PHE A 341 4.39 -5.36 -3.44
CA PHE A 341 4.51 -5.52 -4.88
C PHE A 341 3.90 -4.33 -5.63
N ALA A 342 2.78 -3.77 -5.16
CA ALA A 342 2.21 -2.56 -5.73
C ALA A 342 3.18 -1.37 -5.60
N GLN A 343 3.81 -1.18 -4.44
CA GLN A 343 4.85 -0.16 -4.23
C GLN A 343 6.04 -0.32 -5.18
N SER A 344 6.58 -1.54 -5.32
CA SER A 344 7.67 -1.81 -6.26
C SER A 344 7.26 -1.69 -7.72
N SER A 345 5.98 -1.90 -8.03
CA SER A 345 5.47 -1.75 -9.39
C SER A 345 5.25 -0.27 -9.72
N HIS A 346 4.77 0.51 -8.75
CA HIS A 346 4.68 1.96 -8.84
C HIS A 346 6.07 2.61 -9.00
N SER A 347 7.09 2.16 -8.25
CA SER A 347 8.46 2.66 -8.44
C SER A 347 9.00 2.40 -9.84
N ALA A 348 8.72 1.23 -10.41
CA ALA A 348 9.08 0.90 -11.79
C ALA A 348 8.32 1.76 -12.80
N PHE A 349 7.05 2.08 -12.53
CA PHE A 349 6.27 3.01 -13.36
C PHE A 349 6.87 4.42 -13.35
N VAL A 350 7.14 4.98 -12.17
CA VAL A 350 7.79 6.29 -12.05
C VAL A 350 9.12 6.27 -12.79
N ALA A 351 9.91 5.20 -12.70
CA ALA A 351 11.17 5.07 -13.43
C ALA A 351 11.01 5.12 -14.96
N ILE A 352 9.95 4.49 -15.50
CA ILE A 352 9.62 4.57 -16.92
C ILE A 352 9.23 6.01 -17.29
N GLN A 353 8.41 6.69 -16.47
CA GLN A 353 8.03 8.09 -16.72
C GLN A 353 9.27 9.00 -16.73
N LEU A 354 10.22 8.79 -15.81
CA LEU A 354 11.48 9.53 -15.78
C LEU A 354 12.30 9.38 -17.07
N CYS A 355 12.16 8.30 -17.83
CA CYS A 355 12.85 8.14 -19.12
C CYS A 355 12.31 9.11 -20.19
N SER A 356 11.05 9.51 -20.08
CA SER A 356 10.35 10.37 -21.04
C SER A 356 10.35 11.85 -20.65
N VAL A 357 10.86 12.20 -19.47
CA VAL A 357 10.90 13.59 -19.00
C VAL A 357 11.86 14.43 -19.86
N GLN A 358 11.37 15.57 -20.34
CA GLN A 358 12.18 16.58 -21.01
C GLN A 358 12.73 17.56 -19.97
N CYS A 359 14.05 17.56 -19.78
CA CYS A 359 14.74 18.50 -18.90
C CYS A 359 16.19 18.65 -19.38
N THR A 360 16.78 19.83 -19.22
CA THR A 360 18.18 20.09 -19.60
C THR A 360 19.11 19.08 -18.92
N ASP A 361 20.03 18.49 -19.69
CA ASP A 361 20.97 17.46 -19.23
C ASP A 361 20.34 16.17 -18.67
N TRP A 362 19.04 15.97 -18.89
CA TRP A 362 18.31 14.75 -18.54
C TRP A 362 17.95 13.94 -19.78
N SER A 363 18.05 12.62 -19.69
CA SER A 363 17.61 11.70 -20.75
C SER A 363 17.39 10.30 -20.19
N TYR A 364 16.70 9.45 -20.97
CA TYR A 364 16.56 8.02 -20.66
C TYR A 364 17.91 7.33 -20.40
N LYS A 365 19.02 7.79 -21.01
CA LYS A 365 20.37 7.26 -20.78
C LYS A 365 20.84 7.44 -19.34
N VAL A 366 20.50 8.57 -18.72
CA VAL A 366 20.83 8.82 -17.29
C VAL A 366 20.06 7.82 -16.43
N VAL A 367 18.76 7.64 -16.72
CA VAL A 367 17.89 6.72 -15.99
C VAL A 367 18.39 5.28 -16.12
N GLU A 368 18.66 4.82 -17.35
CA GLU A 368 19.11 3.45 -17.60
C GLU A 368 20.51 3.18 -17.05
N ARG A 369 21.42 4.15 -17.09
CA ARG A 369 22.74 4.03 -16.47
C ARG A 369 22.65 3.83 -14.95
N GLU A 370 21.76 4.56 -14.28
CA GLU A 370 21.67 4.53 -12.83
C GLU A 370 20.83 3.37 -12.30
N LEU A 371 19.68 3.08 -12.93
CA LEU A 371 18.75 2.06 -12.48
C LEU A 371 18.98 0.70 -13.13
N ASN A 372 19.43 0.68 -14.39
CA ASN A 372 19.48 -0.53 -15.21
C ASN A 372 18.12 -1.24 -15.22
N LEU A 373 17.09 -0.55 -15.74
CA LEU A 373 15.71 -1.04 -15.75
C LEU A 373 15.60 -2.35 -16.53
N THR A 374 16.41 -2.52 -17.58
CA THR A 374 16.53 -3.80 -18.30
C THR A 374 16.90 -4.95 -17.36
N TYR A 375 17.88 -4.75 -16.47
CA TYR A 375 18.23 -5.73 -15.45
C TYR A 375 17.13 -5.92 -14.42
N ILE A 376 16.50 -4.84 -13.91
CA ILE A 376 15.44 -4.92 -12.90
C ILE A 376 14.25 -5.73 -13.42
N PHE A 377 13.75 -5.43 -14.63
CA PHE A 377 12.66 -6.18 -15.24
C PHE A 377 13.05 -7.63 -15.52
N GLY A 378 14.25 -7.86 -16.07
CA GLY A 378 14.75 -9.21 -16.33
C GLY A 378 14.91 -10.04 -15.05
N GLN A 379 15.41 -9.44 -13.96
CA GLN A 379 15.56 -10.13 -12.68
C GLN A 379 14.20 -10.42 -12.03
N SER A 380 13.25 -9.49 -12.13
CA SER A 380 11.89 -9.69 -11.63
C SER A 380 11.18 -10.85 -12.33
N VAL A 381 11.31 -10.96 -13.66
CA VAL A 381 10.79 -12.09 -14.43
C VAL A 381 11.50 -13.39 -14.03
N ARG A 382 12.83 -13.40 -13.91
CA ARG A 382 13.59 -14.57 -13.46
C ARG A 382 13.17 -15.05 -12.07
N ASN A 383 12.91 -14.13 -11.14
CA ASN A 383 12.47 -14.45 -9.79
C ASN A 383 11.07 -15.11 -9.82
N MET A 384 10.15 -14.57 -10.63
CA MET A 384 8.82 -15.18 -10.82
C MET A 384 8.92 -16.55 -11.48
N ASP A 385 9.73 -16.71 -12.52
CA ASP A 385 9.97 -17.99 -13.19
C ASP A 385 10.55 -19.03 -12.24
N GLY A 386 11.53 -18.64 -11.41
CA GLY A 386 12.12 -19.49 -10.39
C GLY A 386 11.10 -19.94 -9.34
N MET A 387 10.18 -19.05 -8.94
CA MET A 387 9.09 -19.40 -8.03
C MET A 387 8.07 -20.34 -8.68
N VAL A 388 7.68 -20.11 -9.93
CA VAL A 388 6.78 -21.00 -10.66
C VAL A 388 7.41 -22.39 -10.88
N ALA A 389 8.73 -22.45 -11.09
CA ALA A 389 9.44 -23.73 -11.22
C ALA A 389 9.62 -24.47 -9.88
N ALA A 390 9.67 -23.74 -8.75
CA ALA A 390 9.91 -24.31 -7.44
C ALA A 390 8.69 -24.99 -6.81
N TYR A 391 7.48 -24.67 -7.28
CA TYR A 391 6.22 -25.18 -6.71
C TYR A 391 5.32 -25.78 -7.79
N PRO A 392 4.52 -26.81 -7.47
CA PRO A 392 3.45 -27.26 -8.34
C PRO A 392 2.49 -26.11 -8.65
N PRO A 393 1.95 -26.00 -9.88
CA PRO A 393 1.02 -24.92 -10.24
C PRO A 393 -0.18 -24.82 -9.31
N GLU A 394 -0.66 -25.95 -8.79
CA GLU A 394 -1.78 -26.02 -7.85
C GLU A 394 -1.45 -25.45 -6.48
N GLN A 395 -0.18 -25.17 -6.17
CA GLN A 395 0.26 -24.57 -4.91
C GLN A 395 0.50 -23.06 -5.02
N ILE A 396 0.47 -22.50 -6.23
CA ILE A 396 0.76 -21.09 -6.48
C ILE A 396 -0.55 -20.31 -6.51
N PRO A 397 -0.71 -19.23 -5.72
CA PRO A 397 -1.86 -18.36 -5.82
C PRO A 397 -1.99 -17.78 -7.24
N GLU A 398 -3.21 -17.78 -7.79
CA GLU A 398 -3.50 -17.25 -9.14
C GLU A 398 -2.96 -15.84 -9.36
N PHE A 399 -2.92 -15.03 -8.30
CA PHE A 399 -2.28 -13.72 -8.28
C PHE A 399 -0.88 -13.73 -8.93
N PHE A 400 -0.01 -14.65 -8.52
CA PHE A 400 1.36 -14.73 -9.04
C PHE A 400 1.42 -15.31 -10.46
N LEU A 401 0.50 -16.24 -10.78
CA LEU A 401 0.39 -16.80 -12.13
C LEU A 401 -0.06 -15.75 -13.15
N ARG A 402 -0.89 -14.78 -12.75
CA ARG A 402 -1.30 -13.64 -13.60
C ARG A 402 -0.21 -12.56 -13.68
N LEU A 403 0.56 -12.35 -12.61
CA LEU A 403 1.64 -11.36 -12.58
C LEU A 403 2.82 -11.74 -13.49
N GLN A 404 3.14 -13.02 -13.63
CA GLN A 404 4.25 -13.51 -14.46
C GLN A 404 4.18 -13.09 -15.94
N PRO A 405 3.08 -13.35 -16.69
CA PRO A 405 2.98 -12.93 -18.09
C PRO A 405 2.96 -11.40 -18.25
N ILE A 406 2.41 -10.67 -17.28
CA ILE A 406 2.47 -9.21 -17.25
C ILE A 406 3.92 -8.74 -17.15
N GLY A 407 4.69 -9.27 -16.20
CA GLY A 407 6.11 -8.92 -16.03
C GLY A 407 6.93 -9.16 -17.30
N ARG A 408 6.69 -10.29 -18.00
CA ARG A 408 7.31 -10.59 -19.29
C ARG A 408 6.93 -9.59 -20.38
N SER A 409 5.68 -9.17 -20.40
CA SER A 409 5.17 -8.20 -21.38
C SER A 409 5.79 -6.82 -21.16
N VAL A 410 5.86 -6.35 -19.91
CA VAL A 410 6.53 -5.10 -19.53
C VAL A 410 8.02 -5.16 -19.88
N GLN A 411 8.70 -6.27 -19.57
CA GLN A 411 10.12 -6.45 -19.91
C GLN A 411 10.34 -6.34 -21.43
N LYS A 412 9.55 -7.06 -22.23
CA LYS A 412 9.66 -7.05 -23.70
C LYS A 412 9.37 -5.66 -24.25
N TRP A 413 8.29 -5.03 -23.79
CA TRP A 413 7.90 -3.69 -24.19
C TRP A 413 9.01 -2.68 -23.91
N TYR A 414 9.59 -2.70 -22.70
CA TYR A 414 10.64 -1.76 -22.32
C TYR A 414 11.90 -1.96 -23.16
N ALA A 415 12.28 -3.22 -23.44
CA ALA A 415 13.41 -3.52 -24.32
C ALA A 415 13.20 -2.97 -25.74
N THR A 416 11.98 -3.10 -26.30
CA THR A 416 11.64 -2.51 -27.61
C THR A 416 11.68 -0.99 -27.58
N LYS A 417 11.18 -0.35 -26.52
CA LYS A 417 11.23 1.11 -26.37
C LYS A 417 12.66 1.63 -26.23
N LEU A 418 13.51 0.92 -25.48
CA LEU A 418 14.92 1.29 -25.33
C LEU A 418 15.65 1.25 -26.68
N LEU A 419 15.43 0.19 -27.47
CA LEU A 419 15.97 0.12 -28.84
C LEU A 419 15.46 1.27 -29.71
N ALA A 420 14.17 1.60 -29.65
CA ALA A 420 13.62 2.72 -30.41
C ALA A 420 14.22 4.07 -30.00
N TRP A 421 14.53 4.29 -28.72
CA TRP A 421 15.23 5.49 -28.27
C TRP A 421 16.70 5.52 -28.75
N GLU A 422 17.38 4.37 -28.75
CA GLU A 422 18.75 4.25 -29.29
C GLU A 422 18.79 4.42 -30.82
N GLU A 423 17.79 3.91 -31.53
CA GLU A 423 17.58 4.08 -32.97
C GLU A 423 17.20 5.52 -33.32
N GLY A 424 16.31 6.17 -32.56
CA GLY A 424 15.99 7.58 -32.73
C GLY A 424 17.19 8.51 -32.54
N ASP A 425 18.13 8.14 -31.66
CA ASP A 425 19.41 8.82 -31.52
C ASP A 425 20.38 8.57 -32.70
N THR A 426 20.19 7.49 -33.46
CA THR A 426 21.10 7.05 -34.53
C THR A 426 20.53 7.20 -35.95
N ALA A 427 19.22 7.42 -36.11
CA ALA A 427 18.52 7.47 -37.39
C ALA A 427 18.27 8.90 -37.90
N MET A 428 19.25 9.40 -38.66
CA MET A 428 19.02 10.17 -39.89
C MET A 428 18.73 9.22 -41.08
N GLU A 429 18.35 7.95 -40.83
CA GLU A 429 17.95 6.98 -41.85
C GLU A 429 16.85 6.06 -41.30
N ALA A 430 15.66 6.14 -41.89
CA ALA A 430 14.52 5.25 -41.65
C ALA A 430 14.64 3.98 -42.54
N PRO A 431 13.70 3.00 -42.53
CA PRO A 431 12.60 2.68 -41.59
C PRO A 431 12.54 1.17 -41.21
N ASN A 432 11.66 0.77 -40.27
CA ASN A 432 10.56 -0.18 -40.56
C ASN A 432 9.66 -0.50 -39.35
N GLU A 433 8.37 -0.65 -39.67
CA GLU A 433 7.28 -1.13 -38.83
C GLU A 433 7.61 -2.48 -38.16
N TYR A 434 7.43 -2.54 -36.83
CA TYR A 434 7.37 -3.81 -36.10
C TYR A 434 5.95 -4.05 -35.60
N THR A 435 5.34 -5.09 -36.17
CA THR A 435 4.09 -5.69 -35.70
C THR A 435 4.38 -6.56 -34.47
N THR A 436 3.99 -6.09 -33.29
CA THR A 436 3.99 -6.92 -32.08
C THR A 436 2.70 -7.74 -32.04
N THR A 437 2.84 -9.05 -32.16
CA THR A 437 1.75 -10.02 -31.97
C THR A 437 1.13 -9.91 -30.58
N GLU A 438 -0.20 -9.75 -30.55
CA GLU A 438 -1.06 -9.77 -29.37
C GLU A 438 -0.75 -10.96 -28.46
N HIS A 439 -0.46 -10.67 -27.21
CA HIS A 439 -0.85 -11.54 -26.10
C HIS A 439 -1.75 -10.73 -25.19
N ASP A 440 -2.88 -11.32 -24.85
CA ASP A 440 -3.96 -10.82 -24.00
C ASP A 440 -3.42 -10.53 -22.59
N VAL A 441 -2.72 -9.41 -22.43
CA VAL A 441 -2.26 -8.94 -21.12
C VAL A 441 -3.49 -8.53 -20.33
N ASP A 442 -3.67 -9.14 -19.17
CA ASP A 442 -4.82 -8.86 -18.31
C ASP A 442 -4.68 -7.48 -17.64
N LEU A 443 -4.93 -6.43 -18.42
CA LEU A 443 -4.83 -5.04 -18.00
C LEU A 443 -5.84 -4.71 -16.90
N ASN A 444 -6.99 -5.40 -16.88
CA ASN A 444 -7.96 -5.28 -15.81
C ASN A 444 -7.41 -5.80 -14.48
N PHE A 445 -6.69 -6.93 -14.49
CA PHE A 445 -5.96 -7.42 -13.31
C PHE A 445 -4.92 -6.43 -12.86
N LEU A 446 -4.09 -5.93 -13.78
CA LEU A 446 -3.00 -5.01 -13.45
C LEU A 446 -3.54 -3.70 -12.86
N GLY A 447 -4.62 -3.17 -13.45
CA GLY A 447 -5.36 -2.04 -12.94
C GLY A 447 -5.95 -2.26 -11.55
N GLN A 448 -6.60 -3.40 -11.30
CA GLN A 448 -7.11 -3.76 -9.96
C GLN A 448 -5.98 -4.02 -8.94
N PHE A 449 -4.83 -4.49 -9.42
CA PHE A 449 -3.69 -4.85 -8.59
C PHE A 449 -2.90 -3.62 -8.14
N LEU A 450 -2.58 -2.73 -9.07
CA LEU A 450 -1.92 -1.46 -8.79
C LEU A 450 -2.91 -0.43 -8.26
N ASP A 451 -4.20 -0.63 -8.56
CA ASP A 451 -5.29 0.28 -8.21
C ASP A 451 -4.85 1.70 -8.64
N LEU A 452 -4.40 1.77 -9.89
CA LEU A 452 -4.04 3.02 -10.55
C LEU A 452 -5.31 3.50 -11.22
N ASP A 453 -5.85 4.60 -10.73
CA ASP A 453 -6.92 5.30 -11.41
C ASP A 453 -6.43 5.68 -12.82
N ASP A 454 -7.24 5.33 -13.81
CA ASP A 454 -6.98 5.41 -15.25
C ASP A 454 -5.99 4.38 -15.83
N ASN A 455 -6.48 3.15 -16.00
CA ASN A 455 -5.93 2.12 -16.91
C ASN A 455 -5.74 2.60 -18.36
N MET A 456 -6.19 3.80 -18.72
CA MET A 456 -6.02 4.38 -20.05
C MET A 456 -4.54 4.43 -20.46
N TRP A 457 -3.63 4.80 -19.55
CA TRP A 457 -2.22 4.88 -19.90
C TRP A 457 -1.58 3.48 -20.04
N LEU A 458 -1.96 2.51 -19.21
CA LEU A 458 -1.47 1.12 -19.27
C LEU A 458 -1.96 0.41 -20.52
N GLN A 459 -3.22 0.67 -20.89
CA GLN A 459 -3.78 0.32 -22.18
C GLN A 459 -2.97 0.96 -23.29
N LYS A 460 -2.67 2.27 -23.25
CA LYS A 460 -1.80 2.94 -24.23
C LYS A 460 -0.36 2.41 -24.26
N LEU A 461 0.20 2.03 -23.11
CA LEU A 461 1.55 1.49 -22.97
C LEU A 461 1.68 0.16 -23.71
N LEU A 462 0.72 -0.74 -23.52
CA LEU A 462 0.74 -2.10 -24.06
C LEU A 462 0.00 -2.24 -25.40
N SER A 463 -0.66 -1.19 -25.88
CA SER A 463 -1.27 -1.14 -27.22
C SER A 463 -0.22 -0.88 -28.30
N PRO A 464 -0.15 -1.70 -29.35
CA PRO A 464 0.74 -1.42 -30.48
C PRO A 464 0.12 -0.32 -31.36
N GLY A 465 0.72 0.87 -31.39
CA GLY A 465 0.49 1.83 -32.49
C GLY A 465 0.26 3.31 -32.17
N GLU A 466 0.15 3.75 -30.92
CA GLU A 466 -0.01 5.19 -30.62
C GLU A 466 1.32 5.84 -30.22
N SER A 467 1.76 6.81 -31.02
CA SER A 467 2.91 7.68 -30.73
C SER A 467 2.60 8.54 -29.50
N TRP A 468 3.51 8.52 -28.53
CA TRP A 468 3.41 9.27 -27.28
C TRP A 468 3.55 10.80 -27.47
N GLU A 469 3.72 11.29 -28.70
CA GLU A 469 4.09 12.67 -28.97
C GLU A 469 2.96 13.69 -28.77
N ASP A 470 1.69 13.27 -28.81
CA ASP A 470 0.57 14.24 -28.81
C ASP A 470 -0.19 14.39 -27.47
N ASP A 471 -0.02 13.49 -26.49
CA ASP A 471 -0.89 13.44 -25.31
C ASP A 471 -0.29 13.93 -23.98
N PHE A 472 1.00 14.30 -23.96
CA PHE A 472 1.66 14.88 -22.78
C PHE A 472 2.10 16.34 -22.96
N ALA A 473 1.59 17.01 -23.99
CA ALA A 473 1.73 18.45 -24.17
C ALA A 473 0.65 19.20 -23.37
N ILE A 474 0.78 19.24 -22.04
CA ILE A 474 0.19 20.29 -21.18
C ILE A 474 1.22 20.75 -20.17
#